data_AF-A0A328PB17-F1
#
_entry.id   AF-A0A328PB17-F1
#
_cell.length_a   1.000
_cell.length_b   1.000
_cell.length_c   1.000
_cell.angle_alpha   90.00
_cell.angle_beta   90.00
_cell.angle_gamma   90.00
#
_symmetry.space_group_name_H-M   'P 1'
#
loop_
_entity.id
_entity.type
_entity.pdbx_description
1 polymer ?
#
loop_
_entity_poly.entity_id
_entity_poly.type
_entity_poly.pdbx_seq_one_letter_code
_entity_poly.pdbx_strand_id
1 'polypeptide(L)'
;MKMGKYVVLDIVFHGNSLNYDQGSGNYQELKKITKWDGRQYTLVSRYAIRYSLLETAQNMNLFKLTEAENLIKAGKGENKVIQPATEFLLTGDILQYPEFDLFGYLITDTTPQNFRTAPIKISHAVSMTPFMYDAHFNANIGLANRMRKMHGEMEPNPFTMEEHETYYQYTVVVDIENIGEIEVYIQPKKDVTIQDGKFKVESIEKVSGLDGGEKLSIKLKKSRNEKELLQSDLVELSEFTEFDDVYAIKYRLKDNEKIKERILNFIRALMNLKRSIKGREEDLSPKLLIAGIYSDCPYKTYKDKLALVDEYVEEAYDEIEENETENGRILKVKHKTNKTRKPLFEINGLKAAIDVLDDEKILSFIEKIFDKEGEYKDVKIFKDESIEVQI
;
A
#
# COMPACT_ATOMS: atom_id res chain seq x y z
N MET A 1 15.38 -24.47 9.24
CA MET A 1 14.24 -23.64 8.82
C MET A 1 14.79 -22.63 7.84
N LYS A 2 14.39 -22.69 6.57
CA LYS A 2 14.68 -21.62 5.63
C LYS A 2 13.96 -20.38 6.16
N MET A 3 14.68 -19.30 6.38
CA MET A 3 14.11 -18.03 6.85
C MET A 3 13.72 -17.23 5.61
N GLY A 4 12.57 -16.55 5.67
CA GLY A 4 11.99 -15.94 4.48
C GLY A 4 12.83 -14.86 3.81
N LYS A 5 12.47 -14.54 2.57
CA LYS A 5 12.98 -13.38 1.84
C LYS A 5 12.06 -12.18 2.07
N TYR A 6 12.63 -11.05 2.48
CA TYR A 6 11.89 -9.83 2.79
C TYR A 6 12.47 -8.62 2.08
N VAL A 7 11.57 -7.74 1.62
CA VAL A 7 11.88 -6.36 1.24
C VAL A 7 11.21 -5.44 2.26
N VAL A 8 11.97 -4.52 2.83
CA VAL A 8 11.48 -3.53 3.79
C VAL A 8 11.76 -2.14 3.26
N LEU A 9 10.74 -1.30 3.25
CA LEU A 9 10.80 0.06 2.73
C LEU A 9 10.30 1.00 3.81
N ASP A 10 11.18 1.85 4.35
CA ASP A 10 10.77 2.99 5.18
C ASP A 10 10.71 4.23 4.28
N ILE A 11 9.53 4.81 4.18
CA ILE A 11 9.19 5.80 3.16
C ILE A 11 8.79 7.08 3.85
N VAL A 12 9.34 8.19 3.35
CA VAL A 12 8.85 9.53 3.63
C VAL A 12 8.35 10.14 2.34
N PHE A 13 7.17 10.74 2.39
CA PHE A 13 6.60 11.51 1.29
C PHE A 13 6.02 12.82 1.83
N HIS A 14 5.81 13.79 0.96
CA HIS A 14 5.20 15.08 1.31
C HIS A 14 3.74 15.08 0.84
N GLY A 15 2.82 15.62 1.63
CA GLY A 15 1.42 15.72 1.19
C GLY A 15 0.56 16.62 2.07
N ASN A 16 -0.66 16.89 1.62
CA ASN A 16 -1.57 17.79 2.31
C ASN A 16 -2.93 17.14 2.61
N SER A 17 -3.33 17.14 3.89
CA SER A 17 -4.71 16.84 4.32
C SER A 17 -5.31 15.55 3.76
N LEU A 18 -4.57 14.46 3.98
CA LEU A 18 -4.71 13.23 3.22
C LEU A 18 -5.81 12.28 3.72
N ASN A 19 -6.42 12.53 4.87
CA ASN A 19 -7.36 11.57 5.46
C ASN A 19 -8.27 12.22 6.50
N TYR A 20 -9.56 12.35 6.17
CA TYR A 20 -10.54 12.97 7.06
C TYR A 20 -11.30 11.91 7.87
N ASP A 21 -11.70 12.25 9.09
CA ASP A 21 -12.57 11.44 9.92
C ASP A 21 -14.05 11.75 9.66
N GLN A 22 -14.95 10.99 10.30
CA GLN A 22 -16.39 11.16 10.24
C GLN A 22 -16.85 12.58 10.62
N GLY A 23 -16.00 13.36 11.32
CA GLY A 23 -16.24 14.76 11.66
C GLY A 23 -17.47 14.97 12.56
N SER A 24 -17.81 16.23 12.82
CA SER A 24 -19.03 16.60 13.55
C SER A 24 -19.69 17.79 12.88
N GLY A 25 -20.97 17.65 12.48
CA GLY A 25 -21.71 18.69 11.78
C GLY A 25 -21.00 19.17 10.50
N ASN A 26 -20.72 20.47 10.42
CA ASN A 26 -19.99 21.09 9.31
C ASN A 26 -18.46 21.13 9.52
N TYR A 27 -17.92 20.32 10.43
CA TYR A 27 -16.50 20.25 10.70
C TYR A 27 -15.87 19.01 10.07
N GLN A 28 -14.93 19.23 9.16
CA GLN A 28 -14.19 18.18 8.49
C GLN A 28 -12.83 18.02 9.16
N GLU A 29 -12.80 17.13 10.15
CA GLU A 29 -11.62 16.83 10.95
C GLU A 29 -10.65 15.88 10.22
N LEU A 30 -9.34 16.12 10.34
CA LEU A 30 -8.33 15.17 9.91
C LEU A 30 -8.21 14.01 10.90
N LYS A 31 -7.92 12.80 10.42
CA LYS A 31 -7.59 11.69 11.32
C LYS A 31 -6.28 12.00 12.02
N LYS A 32 -6.30 11.95 13.36
CA LYS A 32 -5.18 12.35 14.22
C LYS A 32 -4.85 11.26 15.25
N ILE A 33 -3.60 11.25 15.69
CA ILE A 33 -3.13 10.44 16.83
C ILE A 33 -2.34 11.31 17.80
N THR A 34 -2.48 11.05 19.10
CA THR A 34 -1.68 11.72 20.13
C THR A 34 -0.45 10.85 20.43
N LYS A 35 0.75 11.41 20.32
CA LYS A 35 2.00 10.72 20.69
C LYS A 35 2.34 11.00 22.16
N TRP A 36 3.40 10.35 22.65
CA TRP A 36 3.85 10.44 24.04
C TRP A 36 4.25 11.85 24.48
N ASP A 37 4.62 12.71 23.52
CA ASP A 37 4.95 14.13 23.72
C ASP A 37 3.71 15.00 23.99
N GLY A 38 2.51 14.40 24.01
CA GLY A 38 1.23 15.08 24.21
C GLY A 38 0.74 15.85 23.00
N ARG A 39 1.46 15.80 21.87
CA ARG A 39 1.10 16.52 20.64
C ARG A 39 0.29 15.63 19.70
N GLN A 40 -0.54 16.26 18.88
CA GLN A 40 -1.33 15.58 17.86
C GLN A 40 -0.58 15.54 16.52
N TYR A 41 -0.70 14.42 15.83
CA TYR A 41 -0.10 14.18 14.52
C TYR A 41 -1.18 13.67 13.58
N THR A 42 -1.16 14.09 12.31
CA THR A 42 -2.13 13.62 11.31
C THR A 42 -1.76 12.22 10.83
N LEU A 43 -2.78 11.43 10.50
CA LEU A 43 -2.68 10.00 10.24
C LEU A 43 -3.39 9.63 8.93
N VAL A 44 -2.64 9.07 7.98
CA VAL A 44 -3.21 8.34 6.85
C VAL A 44 -3.31 6.87 7.23
N SER A 45 -4.52 6.32 7.16
CA SER A 45 -4.73 4.93 7.56
C SER A 45 -4.04 3.99 6.56
N ARG A 46 -3.52 2.85 7.03
CA ARG A 46 -2.99 1.81 6.13
C ARG A 46 -4.01 1.33 5.09
N TYR A 47 -5.30 1.37 5.45
CA TYR A 47 -6.40 1.06 4.52
C TYR A 47 -6.52 2.11 3.42
N ALA A 48 -6.37 3.39 3.76
CA ALA A 48 -6.38 4.49 2.80
C ALA A 48 -5.18 4.42 1.86
N ILE A 49 -3.98 4.11 2.37
CA ILE A 49 -2.77 3.91 1.55
C ILE A 49 -2.97 2.71 0.62
N ARG A 50 -3.43 1.57 1.14
CA ARG A 50 -3.73 0.38 0.33
C ARG A 50 -4.75 0.69 -0.77
N TYR A 51 -5.82 1.39 -0.43
CA TYR A 51 -6.85 1.78 -1.41
C TYR A 51 -6.25 2.61 -2.55
N SER A 52 -5.53 3.68 -2.21
CA SER A 52 -4.87 4.56 -3.18
C SER A 52 -3.83 3.82 -4.03
N LEU A 53 -3.12 2.86 -3.43
CA LEU A 53 -2.16 2.02 -4.14
C LEU A 53 -2.85 1.10 -5.17
N LEU A 54 -3.97 0.47 -4.82
CA LEU A 54 -4.72 -0.37 -5.74
C LEU A 54 -5.28 0.46 -6.91
N GLU A 55 -5.84 1.64 -6.65
CA GLU A 55 -6.28 2.56 -7.71
C GLU A 55 -5.12 3.01 -8.60
N THR A 56 -4.00 3.40 -8.00
CA THR A 56 -2.80 3.81 -8.75
C THR A 56 -2.30 2.66 -9.63
N ALA A 57 -2.17 1.46 -9.08
CA ALA A 57 -1.72 0.29 -9.82
C ALA A 57 -2.69 -0.10 -10.95
N GLN A 58 -4.00 0.03 -10.74
CA GLN A 58 -5.00 -0.19 -11.80
C GLN A 58 -4.89 0.87 -12.90
N ASN A 59 -4.80 2.14 -12.54
CA ASN A 59 -4.69 3.25 -13.49
C ASN A 59 -3.39 3.20 -14.33
N MET A 60 -2.33 2.65 -13.75
CA MET A 60 -1.06 2.40 -14.45
C MET A 60 -1.04 1.08 -15.23
N ASN A 61 -2.16 0.33 -15.28
CA ASN A 61 -2.26 -1.00 -15.87
C ASN A 61 -1.27 -2.03 -15.30
N LEU A 62 -0.83 -1.85 -14.06
CA LEU A 62 0.10 -2.75 -13.36
C LEU A 62 -0.64 -3.92 -12.73
N PHE A 63 -1.84 -3.69 -12.17
CA PHE A 63 -2.67 -4.72 -11.54
C PHE A 63 -4.03 -4.85 -12.20
N LYS A 64 -4.46 -6.10 -12.37
CA LYS A 64 -5.85 -6.45 -12.64
C LYS A 64 -6.59 -6.55 -11.31
N LEU A 65 -7.52 -5.64 -11.05
CA LEU A 65 -8.43 -5.73 -9.91
C LEU A 65 -9.64 -6.59 -10.26
N THR A 66 -10.29 -7.14 -9.24
CA THR A 66 -11.43 -8.01 -9.38
C THR A 66 -12.68 -7.24 -9.76
N GLU A 67 -13.47 -7.83 -10.65
CA GLU A 67 -14.76 -7.30 -11.03
C GLU A 67 -15.86 -7.80 -10.09
N ALA A 68 -17.01 -7.12 -10.13
CA ALA A 68 -18.16 -7.42 -9.28
C ALA A 68 -18.68 -8.85 -9.44
N GLU A 69 -18.44 -9.48 -10.58
CA GLU A 69 -18.77 -10.88 -10.83
C GLU A 69 -18.06 -11.78 -9.81
N ASN A 70 -16.76 -11.61 -9.58
CA ASN A 70 -16.02 -12.48 -8.66
C ASN A 70 -16.19 -12.11 -7.17
N LEU A 71 -17.20 -11.30 -6.83
CA LEU A 71 -17.50 -10.87 -5.47
C LEU A 71 -18.91 -11.32 -5.04
N ILE A 72 -19.03 -11.71 -3.78
CA ILE A 72 -20.31 -12.10 -3.18
C ILE A 72 -20.57 -11.37 -1.87
N LYS A 73 -21.85 -11.25 -1.51
CA LYS A 73 -22.28 -10.85 -0.16
C LYS A 73 -22.45 -12.10 0.70
N ALA A 74 -21.62 -12.24 1.72
CA ALA A 74 -21.64 -13.34 2.67
C ALA A 74 -22.11 -12.87 4.05
N GLY A 75 -22.70 -13.77 4.85
CA GLY A 75 -23.20 -13.48 6.19
C GLY A 75 -24.73 -13.54 6.34
N LYS A 76 -25.22 -13.17 7.53
CA LYS A 76 -26.63 -13.29 7.94
C LYS A 76 -27.26 -11.93 8.24
N GLY A 77 -28.48 -11.71 7.75
CA GLY A 77 -29.27 -10.49 8.02
C GLY A 77 -28.60 -9.23 7.48
N GLU A 78 -28.52 -8.20 8.34
CA GLU A 78 -27.88 -6.91 8.08
C GLU A 78 -26.33 -6.97 8.14
N ASN A 79 -25.76 -8.02 8.75
CA ASN A 79 -24.31 -8.17 8.93
C ASN A 79 -23.64 -8.84 7.72
N LYS A 80 -23.97 -8.38 6.50
CA LYS A 80 -23.37 -8.92 5.28
C LYS A 80 -22.06 -8.21 4.95
N VAL A 81 -21.03 -8.99 4.65
CA VAL A 81 -19.73 -8.51 4.17
C VAL A 81 -19.57 -8.80 2.69
N ILE A 82 -18.83 -7.94 1.99
CA ILE A 82 -18.39 -8.19 0.62
C ILE A 82 -17.06 -8.96 0.69
N GLN A 83 -16.98 -10.10 0.02
CA GLN A 83 -15.79 -10.96 0.00
C GLN A 83 -15.63 -11.62 -1.37
N PRO A 84 -14.46 -12.21 -1.67
CA PRO A 84 -14.27 -13.00 -2.90
C PRO A 84 -15.27 -14.16 -2.97
N ALA A 85 -15.72 -14.48 -4.18
CA ALA A 85 -16.56 -15.64 -4.43
C ALA A 85 -15.84 -16.93 -3.99
N THR A 86 -16.55 -17.86 -3.36
CA THR A 86 -15.90 -19.09 -2.87
C THR A 86 -15.37 -19.95 -4.01
N GLU A 87 -16.07 -20.01 -5.15
CA GLU A 87 -15.61 -20.76 -6.32
C GLU A 87 -14.22 -20.30 -6.79
N PHE A 88 -13.96 -19.01 -6.67
CA PHE A 88 -12.71 -18.36 -7.03
C PHE A 88 -11.51 -18.80 -6.17
N LEU A 89 -11.76 -19.06 -4.90
CA LEU A 89 -10.80 -19.66 -3.97
C LEU A 89 -10.58 -21.13 -4.33
N LEU A 90 -11.66 -21.87 -4.55
CA LEU A 90 -11.64 -23.32 -4.77
C LEU A 90 -10.94 -23.71 -6.08
N THR A 91 -11.08 -22.93 -7.14
CA THR A 91 -10.38 -23.16 -8.42
C THR A 91 -8.93 -22.66 -8.42
N GLY A 92 -8.56 -21.80 -7.46
CA GLY A 92 -7.27 -21.12 -7.42
C GLY A 92 -7.16 -19.89 -8.33
N ASP A 93 -8.23 -19.52 -9.04
CA ASP A 93 -8.24 -18.33 -9.91
C ASP A 93 -7.98 -17.02 -9.14
N ILE A 94 -8.22 -17.01 -7.81
CA ILE A 94 -7.89 -15.89 -6.92
C ILE A 94 -6.44 -15.43 -7.01
N LEU A 95 -5.51 -16.32 -7.34
CA LEU A 95 -4.11 -15.98 -7.57
C LEU A 95 -3.88 -15.14 -8.85
N GLN A 96 -4.85 -15.03 -9.76
CA GLN A 96 -4.75 -14.15 -10.92
C GLN A 96 -4.74 -12.67 -10.51
N TYR A 97 -5.31 -12.32 -9.35
CA TYR A 97 -5.55 -10.94 -8.94
C TYR A 97 -4.57 -10.53 -7.85
N PRO A 98 -3.60 -9.63 -8.15
CA PRO A 98 -2.58 -9.22 -7.20
C PRO A 98 -3.14 -8.68 -5.89
N GLU A 99 -4.31 -8.06 -5.88
CA GLU A 99 -4.89 -7.46 -4.66
C GLU A 99 -5.15 -8.48 -3.55
N PHE A 100 -5.54 -9.71 -3.90
CA PHE A 100 -5.82 -10.79 -2.96
C PHE A 100 -4.57 -11.57 -2.60
N ASP A 101 -3.69 -11.76 -3.59
CA ASP A 101 -2.40 -12.39 -3.35
C ASP A 101 -1.53 -11.56 -2.40
N LEU A 102 -1.41 -10.26 -2.65
CA LEU A 102 -0.52 -9.35 -1.92
C LEU A 102 -1.10 -8.83 -0.59
N PHE A 103 -2.41 -8.60 -0.52
CA PHE A 103 -3.05 -8.00 0.67
C PHE A 103 -3.95 -8.95 1.45
N GLY A 104 -4.07 -10.21 1.02
CA GLY A 104 -4.85 -11.21 1.71
C GLY A 104 -6.37 -10.98 1.64
N TYR A 105 -7.10 -11.86 2.30
CA TYR A 105 -8.56 -11.88 2.32
C TYR A 105 -9.09 -12.74 3.47
N LEU A 106 -10.39 -12.64 3.72
CA LEU A 106 -11.14 -13.48 4.66
C LEU A 106 -12.43 -13.95 3.98
N ILE A 107 -12.69 -15.25 3.97
CA ILE A 107 -13.88 -15.86 3.34
C ILE A 107 -14.67 -16.57 4.44
N THR A 108 -15.77 -15.95 4.84
CA THR A 108 -16.53 -16.33 6.05
C THR A 108 -17.52 -17.48 5.87
N ASP A 109 -17.95 -17.73 4.63
CA ASP A 109 -18.97 -18.73 4.26
C ASP A 109 -18.34 -20.08 3.84
N THR A 110 -17.15 -20.42 4.38
CA THR A 110 -16.48 -21.71 4.19
C THR A 110 -16.33 -22.45 5.52
N THR A 111 -16.26 -23.78 5.47
CA THR A 111 -15.97 -24.62 6.64
C THR A 111 -14.77 -25.52 6.33
N PRO A 112 -13.64 -25.37 7.05
CA PRO A 112 -13.33 -24.30 8.01
C PRO A 112 -13.24 -22.92 7.32
N GLN A 113 -13.21 -21.85 8.12
CA GLN A 113 -13.10 -20.49 7.59
C GLN A 113 -11.75 -20.29 6.93
N ASN A 114 -11.75 -19.89 5.65
CA ASN A 114 -10.53 -19.62 4.90
C ASN A 114 -10.11 -18.17 5.06
N PHE A 115 -8.81 -17.96 5.25
CA PHE A 115 -8.21 -16.64 5.26
C PHE A 115 -6.80 -16.70 4.69
N ARG A 116 -6.33 -15.55 4.22
CA ARG A 116 -4.96 -15.35 3.79
C ARG A 116 -4.40 -14.15 4.53
N THR A 117 -3.34 -14.35 5.30
CA THR A 117 -2.57 -13.23 5.86
C THR A 117 -1.87 -12.49 4.74
N ALA A 118 -1.93 -11.15 4.75
CA ALA A 118 -1.28 -10.31 3.76
C ALA A 118 0.25 -10.53 3.73
N PRO A 119 0.83 -10.99 2.59
CA PRO A 119 2.27 -10.99 2.41
C PRO A 119 2.87 -9.57 2.49
N ILE A 120 2.14 -8.58 1.97
CA ILE A 120 2.52 -7.17 2.07
C ILE A 120 1.82 -6.51 3.27
N LYS A 121 2.63 -5.93 4.16
CA LYS A 121 2.17 -5.23 5.36
C LYS A 121 2.55 -3.76 5.26
N ILE A 122 1.55 -2.88 5.40
CA ILE A 122 1.71 -1.43 5.33
C ILE A 122 1.38 -0.83 6.71
N SER A 123 2.27 -0.01 7.26
CA SER A 123 1.97 0.75 8.48
C SER A 123 1.07 1.96 8.17
N HIS A 124 0.47 2.55 9.20
CA HIS A 124 -0.10 3.89 9.04
C HIS A 124 1.00 4.89 8.65
N ALA A 125 0.65 5.86 7.80
CA ALA A 125 1.50 7.03 7.58
C ALA A 125 1.15 8.09 8.61
N VAL A 126 2.15 8.57 9.33
CA VAL A 126 2.01 9.56 10.40
C VAL A 126 2.82 10.78 10.02
N SER A 127 2.28 11.98 10.27
CA SER A 127 3.06 13.20 10.08
C SER A 127 4.34 13.20 10.93
N MET A 128 5.40 13.78 10.37
CA MET A 128 6.66 13.96 11.06
C MET A 128 6.64 15.21 11.94
N THR A 129 5.80 16.20 11.61
CA THR A 129 5.53 17.38 12.43
C THR A 129 4.20 17.28 13.18
N PRO A 130 4.06 17.95 14.33
CA PRO A 130 2.79 18.12 15.03
C PRO A 130 1.80 18.93 14.21
N PHE A 131 0.52 18.56 14.28
CA PHE A 131 -0.58 19.34 13.77
C PHE A 131 -0.84 20.57 14.64
N MET A 132 -0.95 21.74 14.03
CA MET A 132 -1.10 23.04 14.72
C MET A 132 -2.52 23.61 14.63
N TYR A 133 -3.53 22.78 14.35
CA TYR A 133 -4.94 23.19 14.24
C TYR A 133 -5.24 24.19 13.12
N ASP A 134 -4.43 24.17 12.06
CA ASP A 134 -4.70 24.95 10.86
C ASP A 134 -6.00 24.47 10.22
N ALA A 135 -6.88 25.42 9.90
CA ALA A 135 -8.17 25.15 9.31
C ALA A 135 -8.67 26.31 8.44
N HIS A 136 -9.40 25.98 7.39
CA HIS A 136 -10.00 26.93 6.47
C HIS A 136 -11.52 26.88 6.50
N PHE A 137 -12.13 28.06 6.44
CA PHE A 137 -13.58 28.22 6.34
C PHE A 137 -14.00 28.28 4.88
N ASN A 138 -14.96 27.44 4.51
CA ASN A 138 -15.39 27.24 3.14
C ASN A 138 -16.91 27.40 3.02
N ALA A 139 -17.36 27.97 1.91
CA ALA A 139 -18.79 28.14 1.63
C ALA A 139 -19.06 28.10 0.13
N ASN A 140 -20.20 27.52 -0.25
CA ASN A 140 -20.62 27.41 -1.65
C ASN A 140 -21.27 28.71 -2.18
N ILE A 141 -20.53 29.82 -2.10
CA ILE A 141 -21.01 31.17 -2.46
C ILE A 141 -21.48 31.23 -3.92
N GLY A 142 -20.77 30.56 -4.83
CA GLY A 142 -21.13 30.53 -6.25
C GLY A 142 -22.50 29.89 -6.51
N LEU A 143 -22.86 28.84 -5.77
CA LEU A 143 -24.18 28.21 -5.84
C LEU A 143 -25.25 29.12 -5.24
N ALA A 144 -24.99 29.70 -4.06
CA ALA A 144 -25.90 30.64 -3.41
C ALA A 144 -26.22 31.83 -4.32
N ASN A 145 -25.22 32.40 -5.00
CA ASN A 145 -25.40 33.52 -5.94
C ASN A 145 -26.28 33.16 -7.15
N ARG A 146 -26.24 31.91 -7.64
CA ARG A 146 -27.14 31.48 -8.72
C ARG A 146 -28.58 31.38 -8.23
N MET A 147 -28.78 30.82 -7.03
CA MET A 147 -30.11 30.73 -6.40
C MET A 147 -30.68 32.12 -6.08
N ARG A 148 -29.84 33.08 -5.67
CA ARG A 148 -30.28 34.45 -5.33
C ARG A 148 -31.03 35.15 -6.45
N LYS A 149 -30.65 34.88 -7.70
CA LYS A 149 -31.30 35.45 -8.89
C LYS A 149 -32.74 34.99 -9.08
N MET A 150 -33.11 33.83 -8.53
CA MET A 150 -34.43 33.22 -8.69
C MET A 150 -35.27 33.25 -7.42
N HIS A 151 -34.63 33.13 -6.25
CA HIS A 151 -35.29 32.86 -4.97
C HIS A 151 -35.04 33.94 -3.89
N GLY A 152 -34.34 35.02 -4.22
CA GLY A 152 -34.07 36.11 -3.26
C GLY A 152 -32.88 35.82 -2.33
N GLU A 153 -32.90 36.34 -1.09
CA GLU A 153 -31.79 36.16 -0.17
C GLU A 153 -31.51 34.68 0.11
N MET A 154 -30.22 34.31 0.06
CA MET A 154 -29.77 32.95 0.30
C MET A 154 -28.47 32.97 1.09
N GLU A 155 -28.47 32.31 2.24
CA GLU A 155 -27.30 32.15 3.11
C GLU A 155 -26.66 30.79 2.86
N PRO A 156 -25.44 30.71 2.29
CA PRO A 156 -24.75 29.44 2.14
C PRO A 156 -24.38 28.90 3.53
N ASN A 157 -24.67 27.64 3.80
CA ASN A 157 -24.22 26.96 5.00
C ASN A 157 -22.69 26.71 4.91
N PRO A 158 -21.87 27.36 5.74
CA PRO A 158 -20.43 27.23 5.65
C PRO A 158 -19.92 26.03 6.45
N PHE A 159 -18.74 25.54 6.08
CA PHE A 159 -18.07 24.43 6.73
C PHE A 159 -16.60 24.74 6.98
N THR A 160 -16.03 24.12 8.00
CA THR A 160 -14.60 24.26 8.34
C THR A 160 -13.89 22.96 8.00
N MET A 161 -12.70 23.07 7.43
CA MET A 161 -11.87 21.94 7.06
C MET A 161 -10.46 22.14 7.62
N GLU A 162 -9.99 21.17 8.40
CA GLU A 162 -8.61 21.14 8.86
C GLU A 162 -7.66 20.91 7.69
N GLU A 163 -6.51 21.58 7.73
CA GLU A 163 -5.44 21.41 6.76
C GLU A 163 -4.09 21.14 7.41
N HIS A 164 -3.32 20.22 6.82
CA HIS A 164 -1.98 19.94 7.29
C HIS A 164 -1.11 19.45 6.14
N GLU A 165 -0.27 20.35 5.64
CA GLU A 165 0.77 20.09 4.64
C GLU A 165 2.09 19.79 5.35
N THR A 166 2.61 18.57 5.20
CA THR A 166 3.88 18.18 5.81
C THR A 166 4.41 16.86 5.24
N TYR A 167 5.55 16.41 5.76
CA TYR A 167 6.11 15.10 5.54
C TYR A 167 5.43 14.03 6.40
N TYR A 168 5.13 12.90 5.77
CA TYR A 168 4.54 11.72 6.38
C TYR A 168 5.49 10.53 6.24
N GLN A 169 5.51 9.67 7.26
CA GLN A 169 6.36 8.50 7.29
C GLN A 169 5.58 7.21 7.51
N TYR A 170 5.85 6.19 6.70
CA TYR A 170 5.30 4.84 6.85
C TYR A 170 6.30 3.77 6.42
N THR A 171 5.98 2.53 6.77
CA THR A 171 6.80 1.36 6.43
C THR A 171 5.98 0.36 5.64
N VAL A 172 6.62 -0.26 4.65
CA VAL A 172 6.12 -1.42 3.90
C VAL A 172 7.06 -2.59 4.15
N VAL A 173 6.49 -3.75 4.46
CA VAL A 173 7.21 -5.03 4.53
C VAL A 173 6.58 -5.98 3.52
N VAL A 174 7.39 -6.50 2.60
CA VAL A 174 7.00 -7.49 1.58
C VAL A 174 7.65 -8.82 1.96
N ASP A 175 6.81 -9.81 2.25
CA ASP A 175 7.23 -11.20 2.42
C ASP A 175 7.15 -11.92 1.07
N ILE A 176 8.31 -12.15 0.44
CA ILE A 176 8.39 -12.63 -0.95
C ILE A 176 7.96 -14.10 -1.06
N GLU A 177 8.34 -14.93 -0.08
CA GLU A 177 8.10 -16.38 -0.18
C GLU A 177 6.63 -16.75 -0.08
N ASN A 178 5.83 -15.89 0.55
CA ASN A 178 4.39 -16.09 0.68
C ASN A 178 3.58 -15.54 -0.50
N ILE A 179 4.19 -14.98 -1.55
CA ILE A 179 3.49 -14.43 -2.73
C ILE A 179 3.35 -15.51 -3.81
N GLY A 180 2.16 -15.59 -4.43
CA GLY A 180 1.89 -16.51 -5.52
C GLY A 180 1.49 -17.93 -5.09
N GLU A 181 1.29 -18.16 -3.79
CA GLU A 181 0.92 -19.44 -3.22
C GLU A 181 -0.24 -19.26 -2.23
N ILE A 182 -1.28 -20.09 -2.30
CA ILE A 182 -2.42 -20.07 -1.36
C ILE A 182 -2.70 -21.46 -0.81
N GLU A 183 -3.32 -21.48 0.35
CA GLU A 183 -3.80 -22.68 1.00
C GLU A 183 -5.31 -22.56 1.20
N VAL A 184 -6.03 -23.63 0.86
CA VAL A 184 -7.49 -23.70 0.85
C VAL A 184 -7.91 -24.91 1.65
N TYR A 185 -8.78 -24.68 2.62
CA TYR A 185 -9.32 -25.71 3.50
C TYR A 185 -10.81 -25.90 3.22
N ILE A 186 -11.23 -27.13 3.00
CA ILE A 186 -12.64 -27.42 2.66
C ILE A 186 -13.09 -28.75 3.24
N GLN A 187 -14.22 -28.71 3.94
CA GLN A 187 -14.90 -29.89 4.47
C GLN A 187 -16.01 -30.34 3.51
N PRO A 188 -16.04 -31.62 3.08
CA PRO A 188 -17.13 -32.17 2.30
C PRO A 188 -18.48 -32.10 3.01
N LYS A 189 -19.57 -32.15 2.25
CA LYS A 189 -20.98 -32.12 2.71
C LYS A 189 -21.40 -30.83 3.42
N LYS A 190 -20.50 -29.85 3.59
CA LYS A 190 -20.80 -28.51 4.11
C LYS A 190 -21.26 -27.59 2.98
N ASP A 191 -22.00 -26.56 3.39
CA ASP A 191 -22.50 -25.54 2.47
C ASP A 191 -21.38 -24.53 2.14
N VAL A 192 -21.33 -24.12 0.87
CA VAL A 192 -20.49 -23.03 0.36
C VAL A 192 -21.35 -22.07 -0.45
N THR A 193 -21.06 -20.76 -0.35
CA THR A 193 -21.75 -19.73 -1.13
C THR A 193 -20.94 -19.41 -2.39
N ILE A 194 -21.52 -19.66 -3.56
CA ILE A 194 -21.00 -19.23 -4.86
C ILE A 194 -21.96 -18.19 -5.49
N GLN A 195 -21.64 -17.66 -6.67
CA GLN A 195 -22.52 -16.69 -7.36
C GLN A 195 -23.98 -17.18 -7.50
N ASP A 196 -24.16 -18.46 -7.85
CA ASP A 196 -25.46 -19.11 -8.08
C ASP A 196 -26.22 -19.45 -6.77
N GLY A 197 -25.70 -18.99 -5.64
CA GLY A 197 -26.23 -19.19 -4.29
C GLY A 197 -25.50 -20.29 -3.52
N LYS A 198 -26.18 -20.90 -2.56
CA LYS A 198 -25.59 -21.91 -1.66
C LYS A 198 -25.65 -23.31 -2.26
N PHE A 199 -24.52 -24.01 -2.25
CA PHE A 199 -24.33 -25.39 -2.71
C PHE A 199 -23.63 -26.20 -1.63
N LYS A 200 -23.75 -27.53 -1.69
CA LYS A 200 -22.99 -28.47 -0.85
C LYS A 200 -21.80 -29.04 -1.62
N VAL A 201 -20.68 -29.20 -0.94
CA VAL A 201 -19.50 -29.89 -1.48
C VAL A 201 -19.78 -31.39 -1.51
N GLU A 202 -19.87 -31.99 -2.70
CA GLU A 202 -20.21 -33.42 -2.85
C GLU A 202 -18.94 -34.29 -2.85
N SER A 203 -17.98 -33.99 -3.73
CA SER A 203 -16.70 -34.67 -3.80
C SER A 203 -15.58 -33.76 -4.31
N ILE A 204 -14.35 -34.15 -4.00
CA ILE A 204 -13.12 -33.50 -4.46
C ILE A 204 -12.24 -34.62 -5.03
N GLU A 205 -11.93 -34.56 -6.31
CA GLU A 205 -11.27 -35.63 -7.06
C GLU A 205 -10.10 -35.07 -7.86
N LYS A 206 -9.02 -35.85 -7.98
CA LYS A 206 -7.96 -35.57 -8.95
C LYS A 206 -8.39 -36.08 -10.32
N VAL A 207 -8.30 -35.22 -11.32
CA VAL A 207 -8.65 -35.49 -12.73
C VAL A 207 -7.45 -35.21 -13.63
N SER A 208 -7.37 -35.91 -14.76
CA SER A 208 -6.33 -35.68 -15.76
C SER A 208 -6.55 -34.35 -16.47
N GLY A 209 -5.57 -33.44 -16.39
CA GLY A 209 -5.55 -32.18 -17.12
C GLY A 209 -5.30 -32.37 -18.62
N LEU A 210 -5.69 -31.37 -19.41
CA LEU A 210 -5.45 -31.29 -20.86
C LEU A 210 -3.95 -31.32 -21.22
N ASP A 211 -3.10 -30.91 -20.30
CA ASP A 211 -1.64 -30.89 -20.34
C ASP A 211 -1.00 -32.21 -19.84
N GLY A 212 -1.80 -33.18 -19.41
CA GLY A 212 -1.33 -34.46 -18.86
C GLY A 212 -0.93 -34.42 -17.38
N GLY A 213 -1.04 -33.27 -16.71
CA GLY A 213 -0.84 -33.13 -15.26
C GLY A 213 -2.09 -33.46 -14.44
N GLU A 214 -1.94 -33.71 -13.14
CA GLU A 214 -3.07 -33.87 -12.22
C GLU A 214 -3.71 -32.50 -11.91
N LYS A 215 -5.02 -32.38 -12.10
CA LYS A 215 -5.83 -31.21 -11.71
C LYS A 215 -6.88 -31.60 -10.69
N LEU A 216 -7.35 -30.62 -9.92
CA LEU A 216 -8.46 -30.82 -8.99
C LEU A 216 -9.82 -30.54 -9.67
N SER A 217 -10.80 -31.42 -9.43
CA SER A 217 -12.22 -31.18 -9.72
C SER A 217 -13.03 -31.22 -8.42
N ILE A 218 -13.86 -30.20 -8.20
CA ILE A 218 -14.75 -30.09 -7.03
C ILE A 218 -16.19 -30.11 -7.53
N LYS A 219 -16.95 -31.13 -7.13
CA LYS A 219 -18.37 -31.26 -7.46
C LYS A 219 -19.22 -30.62 -6.37
N LEU A 220 -20.11 -29.73 -6.78
CA LEU A 220 -21.05 -28.99 -5.94
C LEU A 220 -22.49 -29.38 -6.26
N LYS A 221 -23.34 -29.54 -5.24
CA LYS A 221 -24.73 -29.97 -5.40
C LYS A 221 -25.71 -29.06 -4.69
N LYS A 222 -26.82 -28.74 -5.36
CA LYS A 222 -27.95 -27.99 -4.83
C LYS A 222 -29.25 -28.62 -5.31
N SER A 223 -29.87 -29.44 -4.45
CA SER A 223 -31.07 -30.22 -4.80
C SER A 223 -30.85 -31.10 -6.04
N ARG A 224 -31.42 -30.77 -7.20
CA ARG A 224 -31.21 -31.48 -8.48
C ARG A 224 -30.13 -30.86 -9.37
N ASN A 225 -29.58 -29.71 -9.00
CA ASN A 225 -28.55 -29.03 -9.79
C ASN A 225 -27.16 -29.44 -9.29
N GLU A 226 -26.29 -29.78 -10.23
CA GLU A 226 -24.88 -30.10 -9.99
C GLU A 226 -24.01 -29.09 -10.76
N LYS A 227 -22.92 -28.63 -10.13
CA LYS A 227 -21.94 -27.72 -10.72
C LYS A 227 -20.56 -28.30 -10.45
N GLU A 228 -19.73 -28.36 -11.48
CA GLU A 228 -18.35 -28.80 -11.37
C GLU A 228 -17.42 -27.59 -11.44
N LEU A 229 -16.50 -27.48 -10.49
CA LEU A 229 -15.44 -26.47 -10.46
C LEU A 229 -14.11 -27.15 -10.77
N LEU A 230 -13.45 -26.71 -11.83
CA LEU A 230 -12.15 -27.23 -12.24
C LEU A 230 -11.04 -26.28 -11.81
N GLN A 231 -9.92 -26.83 -11.35
CA GLN A 231 -8.71 -26.07 -11.07
C GLN A 231 -8.29 -25.22 -12.28
N SER A 232 -7.91 -23.98 -12.00
CA SER A 232 -7.40 -23.03 -12.99
C SER A 232 -6.12 -23.51 -13.66
N ASP A 233 -5.99 -23.26 -14.96
CA ASP A 233 -4.76 -23.58 -15.71
C ASP A 233 -3.55 -22.76 -15.26
N LEU A 234 -3.79 -21.63 -14.59
CA LEU A 234 -2.78 -20.68 -14.10
C LEU A 234 -2.02 -21.19 -12.88
N VAL A 235 -2.59 -22.16 -12.16
CA VAL A 235 -2.04 -22.67 -10.91
C VAL A 235 -1.68 -24.15 -11.03
N GLU A 236 -0.63 -24.54 -10.34
CA GLU A 236 -0.29 -25.94 -10.08
C GLU A 236 -0.78 -26.35 -8.69
N LEU A 237 -1.09 -27.65 -8.55
CA LEU A 237 -1.45 -28.26 -7.29
C LEU A 237 -0.16 -28.70 -6.58
N SER A 238 0.29 -27.91 -5.60
CA SER A 238 1.52 -28.19 -4.86
C SER A 238 1.32 -29.24 -3.78
N GLU A 239 0.15 -29.24 -3.13
CA GLU A 239 -0.18 -30.19 -2.06
C GLU A 239 -1.69 -30.47 -2.04
N PHE A 240 -2.05 -31.71 -1.78
CA PHE A 240 -3.43 -32.14 -1.56
C PHE A 240 -3.44 -33.22 -0.49
N THR A 241 -3.92 -32.86 0.70
CA THR A 241 -3.92 -33.74 1.88
C THR A 241 -5.29 -33.73 2.54
N GLU A 242 -5.67 -34.87 3.11
CA GLU A 242 -6.90 -35.05 3.87
C GLU A 242 -6.54 -35.30 5.34
N PHE A 243 -7.18 -34.55 6.24
CA PHE A 243 -7.05 -34.70 7.69
C PHE A 243 -8.39 -34.40 8.36
N ASP A 244 -8.89 -35.34 9.15
CA ASP A 244 -10.10 -35.17 9.98
C ASP A 244 -11.32 -34.63 9.19
N ASP A 245 -11.63 -35.28 8.06
CA ASP A 245 -12.69 -34.88 7.11
C ASP A 245 -12.50 -33.49 6.47
N VAL A 246 -11.30 -32.89 6.53
CA VAL A 246 -10.96 -31.63 5.86
C VAL A 246 -9.87 -31.88 4.82
N TYR A 247 -10.07 -31.35 3.63
CA TYR A 247 -9.02 -31.29 2.60
C TYR A 247 -8.24 -29.98 2.72
N ALA A 248 -6.91 -30.04 2.82
CA ALA A 248 -6.05 -28.91 2.46
C ALA A 248 -5.62 -29.05 1.00
N ILE A 249 -5.83 -27.98 0.27
CA ILE A 249 -5.45 -27.82 -1.12
C ILE A 249 -4.50 -26.64 -1.19
N LYS A 250 -3.30 -26.88 -1.71
CA LYS A 250 -2.29 -25.84 -1.87
C LYS A 250 -2.08 -25.55 -3.34
N TYR A 251 -2.37 -24.33 -3.74
CA TYR A 251 -2.16 -23.85 -5.11
C TYR A 251 -0.99 -22.89 -5.18
N ARG A 252 -0.20 -23.00 -6.25
CA ARG A 252 0.89 -22.07 -6.56
C ARG A 252 0.79 -21.61 -8.01
N LEU A 253 1.15 -20.36 -8.28
CA LEU A 253 1.30 -19.88 -9.65
C LEU A 253 2.41 -20.66 -10.36
N LYS A 254 2.10 -21.20 -11.55
CA LYS A 254 3.08 -21.95 -12.37
C LYS A 254 4.27 -21.08 -12.82
N ASP A 255 4.02 -19.79 -13.03
CA ASP A 255 4.99 -18.84 -13.56
C ASP A 255 5.64 -18.03 -12.44
N ASN A 256 6.90 -18.35 -12.12
CA ASN A 256 7.68 -17.62 -11.12
C ASN A 256 8.06 -16.20 -11.62
N GLU A 257 8.17 -15.96 -12.92
CA GLU A 257 8.42 -14.61 -13.44
C GLU A 257 7.22 -13.71 -13.17
N LYS A 258 6.00 -14.24 -13.25
CA LYS A 258 4.79 -13.51 -12.87
C LYS A 258 4.78 -13.10 -11.39
N ILE A 259 5.34 -13.91 -10.50
CA ILE A 259 5.50 -13.58 -9.07
C ILE A 259 6.49 -12.43 -8.92
N LYS A 260 7.65 -12.52 -9.60
CA LYS A 260 8.66 -11.45 -9.62
C LYS A 260 8.07 -10.14 -10.15
N GLU A 261 7.41 -10.19 -11.31
CA GLU A 261 6.76 -9.04 -11.95
C GLU A 261 5.71 -8.41 -11.02
N ARG A 262 4.90 -9.22 -10.33
CA ARG A 262 3.91 -8.74 -9.36
C ARG A 262 4.54 -7.91 -8.24
N ILE A 263 5.69 -8.34 -7.73
CA ILE A 263 6.44 -7.59 -6.71
C ILE A 263 7.00 -6.30 -7.30
N LEU A 264 7.60 -6.34 -8.49
CA LEU A 264 8.14 -5.14 -9.14
C LEU A 264 7.04 -4.13 -9.48
N ASN A 265 5.87 -4.60 -9.94
CA ASN A 265 4.69 -3.77 -10.20
C ASN A 265 4.12 -3.14 -8.92
N PHE A 266 4.15 -3.87 -7.80
CA PHE A 266 3.85 -3.28 -6.49
C PHE A 266 4.79 -2.11 -6.15
N ILE A 267 6.10 -2.28 -6.38
CA ILE A 267 7.09 -1.23 -6.13
C ILE A 267 6.87 -0.04 -7.08
N ARG A 268 6.63 -0.28 -8.38
CA ARG A 268 6.33 0.78 -9.36
C ARG A 268 5.10 1.60 -8.95
N ALA A 269 4.04 0.94 -8.50
CA ALA A 269 2.83 1.61 -8.00
C ALA A 269 3.11 2.42 -6.73
N LEU A 270 3.98 1.93 -5.85
CA LEU A 270 4.38 2.62 -4.63
C LEU A 270 5.22 3.87 -4.90
N MET A 271 6.14 3.82 -5.87
CA MET A 271 6.96 4.98 -6.26
C MET A 271 6.12 6.07 -6.93
N ASN A 272 5.01 5.69 -7.57
CA ASN A 272 4.12 6.59 -8.29
C ASN A 272 2.77 6.81 -7.59
N LEU A 273 2.70 6.54 -6.28
CA LEU A 273 1.46 6.53 -5.50
C LEU A 273 0.72 7.87 -5.60
N LYS A 274 -0.53 7.84 -6.07
CA LYS A 274 -1.43 9.01 -6.09
C LYS A 274 -2.62 8.77 -5.18
N ARG A 275 -3.21 9.87 -4.71
CA ARG A 275 -4.41 9.81 -3.89
C ARG A 275 -5.43 10.87 -4.32
N SER A 276 -6.56 10.37 -4.78
CA SER A 276 -7.77 11.18 -4.95
C SER A 276 -8.44 11.42 -3.60
N ILE A 277 -8.59 12.68 -3.19
CA ILE A 277 -9.31 13.04 -1.97
C ILE A 277 -10.02 14.37 -2.11
N LYS A 278 -11.34 14.36 -1.87
CA LYS A 278 -12.22 15.55 -1.85
C LYS A 278 -12.00 16.49 -3.06
N GLY A 279 -11.80 15.92 -4.24
CA GLY A 279 -11.62 16.67 -5.49
C GLY A 279 -10.20 17.15 -5.77
N ARG A 280 -9.21 16.70 -4.99
CA ARG A 280 -7.78 16.90 -5.24
C ARG A 280 -7.09 15.58 -5.57
N GLU A 281 -6.03 15.66 -6.36
CA GLU A 281 -5.06 14.58 -6.55
C GLU A 281 -3.77 14.95 -5.83
N GLU A 282 -3.41 14.17 -4.81
CA GLU A 282 -2.19 14.35 -4.04
C GLU A 282 -1.11 13.38 -4.54
N ASP A 283 0.13 13.85 -4.60
CA ASP A 283 1.29 13.04 -4.97
C ASP A 283 1.95 12.48 -3.71
N LEU A 284 1.87 11.16 -3.53
CA LEU A 284 2.42 10.45 -2.38
C LEU A 284 3.70 9.68 -2.76
N SER A 285 4.31 10.02 -3.90
CA SER A 285 5.61 9.49 -4.29
C SER A 285 6.66 9.76 -3.21
N PRO A 286 7.59 8.81 -2.95
CA PRO A 286 8.62 9.01 -1.96
C PRO A 286 9.47 10.25 -2.23
N LYS A 287 9.91 10.91 -1.16
CA LYS A 287 10.99 11.89 -1.13
C LYS A 287 12.26 11.31 -0.53
N LEU A 288 12.10 10.40 0.42
CA LEU A 288 13.16 9.60 1.00
C LEU A 288 12.68 8.15 1.12
N LEU A 289 13.53 7.21 0.74
CA LEU A 289 13.28 5.79 0.83
C LEU A 289 14.50 5.09 1.41
N ILE A 290 14.32 4.39 2.53
CA ILE A 290 15.29 3.43 3.05
C ILE A 290 14.82 2.04 2.61
N ALA A 291 15.51 1.43 1.66
CA ALA A 291 15.18 0.12 1.14
C ALA A 291 16.15 -0.93 1.67
N GLY A 292 15.63 -1.98 2.29
CA GLY A 292 16.39 -3.13 2.76
C GLY A 292 15.90 -4.42 2.13
N ILE A 293 16.83 -5.29 1.74
CA ILE A 293 16.56 -6.64 1.28
C ILE A 293 17.24 -7.65 2.22
N TYR A 294 16.49 -8.68 2.60
CA TYR A 294 16.88 -9.64 3.64
C TYR A 294 16.52 -11.06 3.17
N SER A 295 17.49 -11.96 3.15
CA SER A 295 17.31 -13.40 2.87
C SER A 295 17.85 -14.18 4.05
N ASP A 296 17.10 -15.18 4.49
CA ASP A 296 17.45 -16.06 5.61
C ASP A 296 17.91 -15.34 6.90
N CYS A 297 17.51 -14.08 7.10
CA CYS A 297 17.84 -13.27 8.29
C CYS A 297 16.65 -12.41 8.75
N PRO A 298 16.60 -11.96 10.02
CA PRO A 298 15.54 -11.06 10.48
C PRO A 298 15.66 -9.70 9.80
N TYR A 299 14.56 -9.23 9.21
CA TYR A 299 14.51 -7.91 8.62
C TYR A 299 14.56 -6.80 9.68
N LYS A 300 14.97 -5.60 9.28
CA LYS A 300 14.99 -4.40 10.13
C LYS A 300 14.26 -3.25 9.44
N THR A 301 13.53 -2.48 10.25
CA THR A 301 13.05 -1.13 9.90
C THR A 301 13.97 -0.11 10.57
N TYR A 302 14.07 1.07 9.96
CA TYR A 302 14.79 2.25 10.41
C TYR A 302 13.84 3.44 10.60
N LYS A 303 12.52 3.19 10.59
CA LYS A 303 11.48 4.22 10.76
C LYS A 303 11.71 5.08 12.01
N ASP A 304 11.98 4.43 13.12
CA ASP A 304 12.24 4.99 14.45
C ASP A 304 13.58 5.71 14.57
N LYS A 305 14.46 5.58 13.56
CA LYS A 305 15.76 6.24 13.49
C LYS A 305 15.78 7.45 12.57
N LEU A 306 14.71 7.64 11.79
CA LEU A 306 14.57 8.71 10.82
C LEU A 306 13.80 9.88 11.42
N ALA A 307 14.43 11.05 11.42
CA ALA A 307 13.84 12.30 11.90
C ALA A 307 13.90 13.39 10.83
N LEU A 308 12.87 14.25 10.81
CA LEU A 308 12.89 15.52 10.09
C LEU A 308 13.48 16.56 11.05
N VAL A 309 14.63 17.13 10.71
CA VAL A 309 15.37 18.06 11.56
C VAL A 309 14.96 19.49 11.26
N ASP A 310 14.91 19.85 9.97
CA ASP A 310 14.50 21.17 9.50
C ASP A 310 13.80 21.04 8.14
N GLU A 311 12.86 21.93 7.84
CA GLU A 311 12.24 22.04 6.51
C GLU A 311 12.95 23.06 5.61
N TYR A 312 13.80 23.92 6.20
CA TYR A 312 14.55 24.95 5.49
C TYR A 312 16.04 24.77 5.73
N VAL A 313 16.84 25.09 4.72
CA VAL A 313 18.30 25.21 4.86
C VAL A 313 18.66 26.69 4.72
N GLU A 314 19.34 27.20 5.74
CA GLU A 314 19.92 28.54 5.77
C GLU A 314 21.37 28.48 5.27
N GLU A 315 21.60 29.02 4.08
CA GLU A 315 22.96 29.23 3.55
C GLU A 315 23.36 30.69 3.79
N ALA A 316 24.42 30.90 4.57
CA ALA A 316 25.01 32.21 4.76
C ALA A 316 26.34 32.30 3.99
N TYR A 317 26.47 33.28 3.12
CA TYR A 317 27.71 33.55 2.39
C TYR A 317 27.99 35.05 2.29
N ASP A 318 29.27 35.38 2.21
CA ASP A 318 29.74 36.75 2.04
C ASP A 318 30.02 36.99 0.55
N GLU A 319 29.22 37.84 -0.08
CA GLU A 319 29.51 38.36 -1.41
C GLU A 319 30.53 39.51 -1.29
N ILE A 320 31.72 39.34 -1.86
CA ILE A 320 32.75 40.38 -1.86
C ILE A 320 32.75 41.06 -3.24
N GLU A 321 32.34 42.32 -3.28
CA GLU A 321 32.50 43.19 -4.45
C GLU A 321 33.77 44.04 -4.26
N GLU A 322 34.81 43.78 -5.06
CA GLU A 322 36.04 44.59 -5.11
C GLU A 322 35.94 45.58 -6.27
N ASN A 323 36.00 46.88 -5.96
CA ASN A 323 36.09 47.94 -6.96
C ASN A 323 37.42 48.68 -6.81
N GLU A 324 38.22 48.73 -7.88
CA GLU A 324 39.43 49.56 -7.93
C GLU A 324 39.05 51.01 -8.25
N THR A 325 39.51 51.95 -7.43
CA THR A 325 39.33 53.40 -7.63
C THR A 325 40.69 54.10 -7.65
N GLU A 326 40.75 55.32 -8.18
CA GLU A 326 42.00 56.09 -8.33
C GLU A 326 42.79 56.30 -7.01
N ASN A 327 42.15 56.16 -5.85
CA ASN A 327 42.76 56.33 -4.52
C ASN A 327 42.86 55.04 -3.69
N GLY A 328 42.62 53.86 -4.28
CA GLY A 328 42.77 52.56 -3.62
C GLY A 328 41.63 51.56 -3.90
N ARG A 329 41.67 50.43 -3.21
CA ARG A 329 40.69 49.34 -3.33
C ARG A 329 39.57 49.50 -2.31
N ILE A 330 38.32 49.48 -2.77
CA ILE A 330 37.14 49.42 -1.91
C ILE A 330 36.60 47.99 -1.95
N LEU A 331 36.64 47.32 -0.80
CA LEU A 331 36.02 46.01 -0.58
C LEU A 331 34.64 46.21 0.04
N LYS A 332 33.59 45.77 -0.66
CA LYS A 332 32.23 45.75 -0.13
C LYS A 332 31.85 44.30 0.15
N VAL A 333 31.81 43.94 1.43
CA VAL A 333 31.36 42.62 1.87
C VAL A 333 29.86 42.70 2.17
N LYS A 334 29.06 41.92 1.44
CA LYS A 334 27.63 41.74 1.68
C LYS A 334 27.40 40.37 2.30
N HIS A 335 27.06 40.34 3.57
CA HIS A 335 26.56 39.12 4.20
C HIS A 335 25.15 38.83 3.67
N LYS A 336 24.97 37.73 2.96
CA LYS A 336 23.66 37.26 2.49
C LYS A 336 23.30 35.95 3.17
N THR A 337 22.10 35.89 3.70
CA THR A 337 21.48 34.65 4.18
C THR A 337 20.37 34.28 3.22
N ASN A 338 20.45 33.10 2.60
CA ASN A 338 19.42 32.56 1.73
C ASN A 338 18.73 31.39 2.44
N LYS A 339 17.41 31.50 2.64
CA LYS A 339 16.58 30.39 3.14
C LYS A 339 15.99 29.68 1.94
N THR A 340 16.39 28.44 1.71
CA THR A 340 15.80 27.59 0.67
C THR A 340 15.00 26.47 1.34
N ARG A 341 13.83 26.13 0.79
CA ARG A 341 13.00 25.02 1.28
C ARG A 341 13.64 23.71 0.82
N LYS A 342 14.65 23.25 1.55
CA LYS A 342 15.41 22.03 1.28
C LYS A 342 15.48 21.18 2.54
N PRO A 343 14.45 20.38 2.84
CA PRO A 343 14.32 19.71 4.13
C PRO A 343 15.49 18.77 4.44
N LEU A 344 15.93 18.80 5.70
CA LEU A 344 17.01 17.99 6.24
C LEU A 344 16.46 16.82 7.06
N PHE A 345 16.82 15.61 6.65
CA PHE A 345 16.53 14.38 7.36
C PHE A 345 17.80 13.80 8.00
N GLU A 346 17.67 13.27 9.21
CA GLU A 346 18.74 12.56 9.90
C GLU A 346 18.32 11.09 10.11
N ILE A 347 19.23 10.15 9.79
CA ILE A 347 19.01 8.71 9.99
C ILE A 347 20.05 8.16 10.96
N ASN A 348 19.64 7.97 12.21
CA ASN A 348 20.55 7.61 13.28
C ASN A 348 20.97 6.13 13.27
N GLY A 349 22.29 5.89 13.18
CA GLY A 349 22.86 4.55 13.33
C GLY A 349 22.58 3.61 12.16
N LEU A 350 22.51 4.16 10.94
CA LEU A 350 22.51 3.42 9.68
C LEU A 350 23.71 3.86 8.84
N LYS A 351 24.63 2.93 8.55
CA LYS A 351 25.69 3.15 7.57
C LYS A 351 25.29 2.47 6.26
N ALA A 352 24.73 3.22 5.33
CA ALA A 352 24.28 2.74 4.03
C ALA A 352 24.69 3.74 2.94
N ALA A 353 24.86 3.24 1.71
CA ALA A 353 25.09 4.10 0.56
C ALA A 353 23.83 4.92 0.26
N ILE A 354 24.03 6.21 -0.02
CA ILE A 354 22.98 7.12 -0.47
C ILE A 354 23.07 7.22 -1.99
N ASP A 355 21.93 7.09 -2.66
CA ASP A 355 21.79 7.25 -4.10
C ASP A 355 20.60 8.15 -4.42
N VAL A 356 20.51 8.59 -5.67
CA VAL A 356 19.38 9.35 -6.18
C VAL A 356 18.15 8.46 -6.22
N LEU A 357 17.00 8.99 -5.79
CA LEU A 357 15.70 8.35 -5.92
C LEU A 357 15.34 8.24 -7.40
N ASP A 358 15.41 7.02 -7.91
CA ASP A 358 15.14 6.67 -9.30
C ASP A 358 14.52 5.27 -9.35
N ASP A 359 13.42 5.13 -10.09
CA ASP A 359 12.61 3.91 -10.14
C ASP A 359 13.45 2.69 -10.58
N GLU A 360 14.27 2.83 -11.62
CA GLU A 360 15.05 1.71 -12.17
C GLU A 360 16.20 1.31 -11.24
N LYS A 361 16.83 2.25 -10.54
CA LYS A 361 17.81 1.94 -9.48
C LYS A 361 17.19 1.23 -8.29
N ILE A 362 15.96 1.59 -7.90
CA ILE A 362 15.24 0.95 -6.79
C ILE A 362 14.82 -0.46 -7.19
N LEU A 363 14.26 -0.63 -8.38
CA LEU A 363 13.86 -1.94 -8.90
C LEU A 363 15.06 -2.87 -9.03
N SER A 364 16.16 -2.42 -9.64
CA SER A 364 17.39 -3.21 -9.76
C SER A 364 18.01 -3.55 -8.40
N PHE A 365 17.87 -2.68 -7.40
CA PHE A 365 18.28 -3.00 -6.02
C PHE A 365 17.41 -4.12 -5.44
N ILE A 366 16.08 -4.03 -5.58
CA ILE A 366 15.15 -5.03 -5.06
C ILE A 366 15.32 -6.37 -5.79
N GLU A 367 15.53 -6.36 -7.11
CA GLU A 367 15.70 -7.57 -7.91
C GLU A 367 16.83 -8.48 -7.43
N LYS A 368 17.88 -7.90 -6.83
CA LYS A 368 18.99 -8.66 -6.27
C LYS A 368 18.54 -9.77 -5.33
N ILE A 369 17.43 -9.61 -4.61
CA ILE A 369 16.95 -10.57 -3.61
C ILE A 369 16.48 -11.91 -4.21
N PHE A 370 16.02 -11.90 -5.46
CA PHE A 370 15.48 -13.11 -6.10
C PHE A 370 16.59 -14.15 -6.31
N ASP A 371 17.80 -13.71 -6.67
CA ASP A 371 18.94 -14.59 -6.95
C ASP A 371 19.77 -14.96 -5.72
N LYS A 372 19.43 -14.46 -4.51
CA LYS A 372 20.18 -14.79 -3.29
C LYS A 372 19.70 -16.10 -2.68
N GLU A 373 20.66 -16.91 -2.27
CA GLU A 373 20.46 -18.08 -1.43
C GLU A 373 21.29 -17.93 -0.16
N GLY A 374 20.74 -18.36 0.98
CA GLY A 374 21.38 -18.22 2.28
C GLY A 374 21.25 -16.82 2.87
N GLU A 375 22.01 -16.61 3.95
CA GLU A 375 21.98 -15.37 4.72
C GLU A 375 22.51 -14.20 3.88
N TYR A 376 21.64 -13.25 3.57
CA TYR A 376 21.99 -12.05 2.83
C TYR A 376 21.23 -10.84 3.35
N LYS A 377 21.93 -9.72 3.50
CA LYS A 377 21.34 -8.44 3.89
C LYS A 377 22.01 -7.31 3.12
N ASP A 378 21.22 -6.43 2.54
CA ASP A 378 21.69 -5.18 1.96
C ASP A 378 20.68 -4.06 2.24
N VAL A 379 21.16 -2.86 2.52
CA VAL A 379 20.33 -1.68 2.83
C VAL A 379 20.89 -0.49 2.09
N LYS A 380 20.01 0.24 1.39
CA LYS A 380 20.35 1.40 0.57
C LYS A 380 19.37 2.53 0.82
N ILE A 381 19.87 3.76 0.81
CA ILE A 381 19.06 4.97 0.97
C ILE A 381 18.94 5.62 -0.40
N PHE A 382 17.71 5.97 -0.77
CA PHE A 382 17.38 6.68 -1.99
C PHE A 382 16.71 7.99 -1.62
N LYS A 383 17.21 9.12 -2.15
CA LYS A 383 16.69 10.45 -1.82
C LYS A 383 16.40 11.28 -3.07
N ASP A 384 15.35 12.07 -3.00
CA ASP A 384 15.05 13.13 -3.96
C ASP A 384 16.14 14.23 -3.87
N GLU A 385 16.37 14.94 -4.97
CA GLU A 385 17.36 16.03 -5.03
C GLU A 385 16.93 17.24 -4.19
N SER A 386 15.62 17.40 -3.97
CA SER A 386 15.01 18.46 -3.16
C SER A 386 15.23 18.33 -1.65
N ILE A 387 15.83 17.23 -1.18
CA ILE A 387 16.05 16.98 0.24
C ILE A 387 17.53 16.70 0.58
N GLU A 388 17.89 16.94 1.83
CA GLU A 388 19.18 16.57 2.41
C GLU A 388 19.03 15.41 3.40
N VAL A 389 20.05 14.55 3.46
CA VAL A 389 20.07 13.38 4.34
C VAL A 389 21.44 13.30 5.00
N GLN A 390 21.44 13.20 6.33
CA GLN A 390 22.61 12.94 7.18
C GLN A 390 22.46 11.56 7.84
N ILE A 391 23.56 10.80 7.94
CA ILE A 391 23.60 9.41 8.43
C ILE A 391 24.68 9.16 9.48
#